data_AF-A0A914M5K5-F1
#
_entry.id   AF-A0A914M5K5-F1
#
_cell.length_a   1.000
_cell.length_b   1.000
_cell.length_c   1.000
_cell.angle_alpha   90.00
_cell.angle_beta   90.00
_cell.angle_gamma   90.00
#
_symmetry.space_group_name_H-M   'P 1'
#
loop_
_entity.id
_entity.type
_entity.pdbx_description
1 polymer ?
#
loop_
_entity_poly.entity_id
_entity_poly.type
_entity_poly.pdbx_seq_one_letter_code
_entity_poly.pdbx_strand_id
1 'polypeptide(L)'
;MTCQFLYFQTEVFKCFLKGSTLEEIYSNVALEANYWLSILYDQGRALSLSELFELIGESKNMSRALEDYGSQKSTSITTAKRLAECML
;
A
#
# COMPACT_ATOMS: atom_id res chain seq x y z
N MET A 1 4.52 4.27 0.53
CA MET A 1 4.97 3.05 1.28
C MET A 1 3.99 2.67 2.38
N THR A 2 3.11 3.57 2.81
CA THR A 2 2.15 3.32 3.90
C THR A 2 0.93 2.48 3.47
N CYS A 3 0.52 2.51 2.19
CA CYS A 3 -0.64 1.74 1.71
C CYS A 3 -0.38 0.23 1.51
N GLN A 4 0.77 -0.17 0.94
CA GLN A 4 1.11 -1.60 0.78
C GLN A 4 1.16 -2.32 2.14
N PHE A 5 1.65 -1.63 3.17
CA PHE A 5 1.71 -2.17 4.52
C PHE A 5 0.32 -2.38 5.14
N LEU A 6 -0.70 -1.61 4.74
CA LEU A 6 -2.04 -1.70 5.33
C LEU A 6 -2.75 -3.01 4.95
N TYR A 7 -2.66 -3.38 3.67
CA TYR A 7 -3.19 -4.65 3.15
C TYR A 7 -2.43 -5.83 3.75
N PHE A 8 -1.11 -5.77 3.73
CA PHE A 8 -0.26 -6.79 4.33
C PHE A 8 -0.55 -7.00 5.82
N GLN A 9 -0.67 -5.92 6.59
CA GLN A 9 -0.99 -6.00 8.02
C GLN A 9 -2.33 -6.70 8.24
N THR A 10 -3.37 -6.33 7.49
CA THR A 10 -4.71 -6.91 7.66
C THR A 10 -4.72 -8.42 7.36
N GLU A 11 -4.05 -8.86 6.29
CA GLU A 11 -3.99 -10.27 5.94
C GLU A 11 -3.12 -11.09 6.89
N VAL A 12 -1.96 -10.59 7.28
CA VAL A 12 -1.09 -11.26 8.25
C VAL A 12 -1.77 -11.39 9.62
N PHE A 13 -2.51 -10.37 10.06
CA PHE A 13 -3.28 -10.46 11.32
C PHE A 13 -4.32 -11.59 11.30
N LYS A 14 -4.93 -11.92 10.15
CA LYS A 14 -5.83 -13.07 10.04
C LYS A 14 -5.08 -14.40 10.16
N CYS A 15 -3.84 -14.47 9.68
CA CYS A 15 -3.01 -15.67 9.77
C CYS A 15 -2.59 -15.98 11.20
N PHE A 16 -2.51 -14.98 12.09
CA PHE A 16 -2.28 -15.22 13.52
C PHE A 16 -3.40 -16.00 14.21
N LEU A 17 -4.60 -16.03 13.63
CA LEU A 17 -5.74 -16.81 14.15
C LEU A 17 -5.75 -18.26 13.65
N LYS A 18 -4.82 -18.64 12.77
CA LYS A 18 -4.73 -19.99 12.20
C LYS A 18 -3.57 -20.76 12.86
N GLY A 19 -3.91 -21.82 13.59
CA GLY A 19 -2.94 -22.73 14.22
C GLY A 19 -3.22 -22.91 15.70
N SER A 20 -2.73 -24.02 16.26
CA SER A 20 -2.92 -24.35 17.68
C SER A 20 -1.63 -24.18 18.48
N THR A 21 -0.49 -24.16 17.79
CA THR A 21 0.84 -24.04 18.38
C THR A 21 1.58 -22.82 17.84
N LEU A 22 2.54 -22.30 18.61
CA LEU A 22 3.31 -21.12 18.23
C LEU A 22 4.09 -21.33 16.91
N GLU A 23 4.66 -22.52 16.71
CA GLU A 23 5.39 -22.89 15.49
C GLU A 23 4.48 -22.94 14.25
N GLU A 24 3.27 -23.49 14.38
CA GLU A 24 2.28 -23.49 13.30
C GLU A 24 1.84 -22.07 12.94
N ILE A 25 1.58 -21.23 13.94
CA ILE A 25 1.14 -19.84 13.72
C ILE A 25 2.24 -19.08 12.96
N TYR A 26 3.50 -19.14 13.42
CA TYR A 26 4.60 -18.47 12.73
C TYR A 26 4.88 -19.05 11.35
N SER A 27 4.70 -20.36 11.14
CA SER A 27 4.84 -20.96 9.81
C SER A 27 3.79 -20.43 8.84
N ASN A 28 2.52 -20.31 9.26
CA ASN A 28 1.45 -19.74 8.45
C ASN A 28 1.68 -18.26 8.14
N VAL A 29 2.12 -17.48 9.13
CA VAL A 29 2.46 -16.05 8.94
C VAL A 29 3.66 -15.89 7.99
N ALA A 30 4.68 -16.74 8.11
CA ALA A 30 5.85 -16.70 7.24
C ALA A 30 5.51 -17.03 5.78
N LEU A 31 4.59 -17.96 5.55
CA LEU A 31 4.09 -18.28 4.20
C LEU A 31 3.40 -17.07 3.57
N GLU A 32 2.49 -16.43 4.31
CA GLU A 32 1.79 -15.23 3.85
C GLU A 32 2.80 -14.08 3.57
N ALA A 33 3.76 -13.86 4.47
CA ALA A 33 4.81 -12.87 4.28
C ALA A 33 5.68 -13.12 3.04
N ASN A 34 6.04 -14.37 2.78
CA ASN A 34 6.81 -14.72 1.59
C ASN A 34 6.01 -14.52 0.30
N TYR A 35 4.70 -14.76 0.31
CA TYR A 35 3.83 -14.47 -0.84
C TYR A 35 3.86 -12.98 -1.20
N TRP A 36 3.59 -12.10 -0.24
CA TRP A 36 3.63 -10.65 -0.48
C TRP A 36 5.02 -10.15 -0.87
N LEU A 37 6.08 -10.75 -0.30
CA LEU A 37 7.46 -10.45 -0.69
C LEU A 37 7.75 -10.86 -2.14
N SER A 38 7.26 -12.02 -2.58
CA SER A 38 7.44 -12.49 -3.97
C SER A 38 6.82 -11.54 -4.98
N ILE A 39 5.62 -10.99 -4.70
CA ILE A 39 4.96 -9.99 -5.54
C ILE A 39 5.82 -8.74 -5.71
N LEU A 40 6.49 -8.29 -4.64
CA LEU A 40 7.41 -7.14 -4.69
C LEU A 40 8.65 -7.44 -5.54
N TYR A 41 9.26 -8.63 -5.39
CA TYR A 41 10.42 -9.04 -6.18
C TYR A 41 10.08 -9.24 -7.66
N ASP A 42 8.90 -9.77 -7.96
CA ASP A 42 8.42 -9.98 -9.32
C ASP A 42 7.89 -8.70 -9.98
N GLN A 43 7.99 -7.56 -9.30
CA GLN A 43 7.52 -6.25 -9.79
C GLN A 43 6.04 -6.29 -10.21
N GLY A 44 5.22 -7.12 -9.53
CA GLY A 44 3.80 -7.27 -9.85
C GLY A 44 3.52 -7.92 -11.21
N ARG A 45 4.47 -8.64 -11.82
CA ARG A 45 4.25 -9.34 -13.12
C ARG A 45 3.06 -10.30 -13.12
N ALA A 46 2.71 -10.86 -11.96
CA ALA A 46 1.59 -11.78 -11.81
C ALA A 46 0.24 -11.07 -11.58
N LEU A 47 0.23 -9.75 -11.38
CA LEU A 47 -0.96 -8.96 -11.06
C LEU A 47 -1.44 -8.18 -12.28
N SER A 48 -2.75 -7.97 -12.38
CA SER A 48 -3.31 -7.05 -13.37
C SER A 48 -2.97 -5.61 -13.00
N LEU A 49 -2.94 -4.72 -14.00
CA LEU A 49 -2.64 -3.30 -13.81
C LEU A 49 -3.59 -2.64 -12.78
N SER A 50 -4.87 -3.01 -12.78
CA SER A 50 -5.87 -2.50 -11.84
C SER A 50 -5.55 -2.90 -10.40
N GLU A 51 -5.25 -4.17 -10.16
CA GLU A 51 -4.89 -4.68 -8.83
C GLU A 51 -3.57 -4.05 -8.35
N LEU A 52 -2.61 -3.87 -9.26
CA LEU A 52 -1.36 -3.19 -8.97
C LEU A 52 -1.59 -1.74 -8.53
N PHE A 53 -2.49 -1.02 -9.21
CA PHE A 53 -2.85 0.36 -8.85
C PHE A 53 -3.55 0.45 -7.49
N GLU A 54 -4.41 -0.51 -7.14
CA GLU A 54 -5.02 -0.55 -5.80
C GLU A 54 -4.01 -0.87 -4.71
N LEU A 55 -3.05 -1.75 -4.97
CA LEU A 55 -2.04 -2.18 -3.99
C LEU A 55 -0.95 -1.12 -3.78
N ILE A 56 -0.53 -0.42 -4.83
CA ILE A 56 0.55 0.59 -4.78
C ILE A 56 -0.01 2.00 -4.56
N GLY A 57 -1.23 2.25 -5.00
CA GLY A 57 -1.89 3.55 -4.95
C GLY A 57 -2.08 4.03 -3.52
N GLU A 58 -1.44 5.14 -3.18
CA GLU A 58 -1.66 5.82 -1.90
C GLU A 58 -2.55 7.04 -2.13
N SER A 59 -3.82 6.93 -1.72
CA SER A 59 -4.75 8.05 -1.71
C SER A 59 -4.67 8.79 -0.37
N LYS A 60 -4.36 10.09 -0.42
CA LYS A 60 -4.41 10.98 0.73
C LYS A 60 -5.40 12.10 0.46
N ASN A 61 -6.42 12.17 1.33
CA ASN A 61 -7.37 13.28 1.32
C ASN A 61 -6.71 14.52 1.91
N MET A 62 -6.81 15.65 1.22
CA MET A 62 -6.33 16.95 1.71
C MET A 62 -7.45 17.64 2.48
N SER A 63 -7.10 18.22 3.63
CA SER A 63 -8.08 18.86 4.54
C SER A 63 -8.34 20.33 4.20
N ARG A 64 -7.49 20.95 3.37
CA ARG A 64 -7.54 22.37 2.99
C ARG A 64 -7.29 22.55 1.49
N ALA A 65 -7.55 23.76 0.99
CA ALA A 65 -7.29 24.10 -0.41
C ALA A 65 -5.78 24.13 -0.69
N LEU A 66 -5.38 23.89 -1.96
CA LEU A 66 -3.98 23.83 -2.38
C LEU A 66 -3.22 25.14 -2.10
N GLU A 67 -3.92 26.28 -2.15
CA GLU A 67 -3.41 27.63 -1.93
C GLU A 67 -3.01 27.89 -0.46
N ASP A 68 -3.69 27.24 0.49
CA ASP A 68 -3.45 27.38 1.93
C ASP A 68 -2.16 26.66 2.39
N TYR A 69 -1.61 25.78 1.57
CA TYR A 69 -0.39 25.03 1.90
C TYR A 69 0.91 25.79 1.65
N GLY A 70 0.85 26.97 1.01
CA GLY A 70 1.99 27.89 0.85
C GLY A 70 3.24 27.22 0.26
N SER A 71 4.35 27.26 1.00
CA SER A 71 5.65 26.67 0.62
C SER A 71 5.89 25.24 1.12
N GLN A 72 4.90 24.60 1.75
CA GLN A 72 5.06 23.25 2.28
C GLN A 72 5.25 22.22 1.16
N LYS A 73 6.20 21.31 1.37
CA LYS A 73 6.50 20.23 0.42
C LYS A 73 5.91 18.92 0.96
N SER A 74 4.93 18.38 0.24
CA SER A 74 4.42 17.02 0.47
C SER A 74 4.18 16.32 -0.87
N THR A 75 4.18 14.99 -0.86
CA THR A 75 3.82 14.19 -2.03
C THR A 75 2.40 14.50 -2.50
N SER A 76 1.45 14.73 -1.59
CA SER A 76 0.06 15.09 -1.90
C SER A 76 -0.05 16.44 -2.63
N ILE A 77 0.69 17.47 -2.20
CA ILE A 77 0.72 18.79 -2.84
C ILE A 77 1.33 18.69 -4.25
N THR A 78 2.39 17.90 -4.41
CA THR A 78 3.05 17.72 -5.72
C THR A 78 2.15 16.96 -6.69
N THR A 79 1.45 15.92 -6.24
CA THR A 79 0.46 15.20 -7.05
C THR A 79 -0.69 16.12 -7.44
N ALA A 80 -1.25 16.91 -6.51
CA ALA A 80 -2.35 17.82 -6.80
C ALA A 80 -1.97 18.90 -7.85
N LYS A 81 -0.75 19.47 -7.77
CA LYS A 81 -0.24 20.41 -8.78
C LYS A 81 -0.13 19.76 -10.16
N ARG A 82 0.47 18.57 -10.25
CA ARG A 82 0.59 17.83 -11.52
C ARG A 82 -0.77 17.44 -12.10
N LEU A 83 -1.73 17.11 -11.24
CA LEU A 83 -3.08 16.74 -11.65
C LEU A 83 -3.83 17.97 -12.19
N ALA A 84 -3.65 19.14 -11.59
CA ALA A 84 -4.15 20.41 -12.11
C ALA A 84 -3.49 20.81 -13.45
N GLU A 85 -2.18 20.58 -13.61
CA GLU A 85 -1.44 20.81 -14.86
C GLU A 85 -1.84 19.84 -15.98
N CYS A 86 -2.26 18.61 -15.67
CA CYS A 86 -2.72 17.62 -16.67
C CYS A 86 -4.20 17.75 -17.06
N MET A 87 -5.02 18.48 -16.28
CA MET A 87 -6.43 18.70 -16.57
C MET A 87 -6.71 20.04 -17.28
N LEU A 88 -5.68 20.85 -17.51
CA LEU A 88 -5.67 22.05 -18.36
C LEU A 88 -5.13 21.71 -19.75
#